data_AF-A0A7V0L1M8-F1
#
_entry.id   AF-A0A7V0L1M8-F1
#
_cell.length_a   1.000
_cell.length_b   1.000
_cell.length_c   1.000
_cell.angle_alpha   90.00
_cell.angle_beta   90.00
_cell.angle_gamma   90.00
#
_symmetry.space_group_name_H-M   'P 1'
#
loop_
_entity.id
_entity.type
_entity.pdbx_description
1 polymer ?
#
loop_
_entity_poly.entity_id
_entity_poly.type
_entity_poly.pdbx_seq_one_letter_code
_entity_poly.pdbx_strand_id
1 'polypeptide(L)'
;MYALSLLVRNTGFLPTGTAFASKTRLVKPVLVKIFPEKGELLSGRKITFIPKLEGSGAAKKVKWLIHAPKNTNVKIKILSEKAGTIEKTVILKD
;
A
#
# COMPACT_ATOMS: atom_id res chain seq x y z
N MET A 1 15.99 13.61 1.03
CA MET A 1 15.65 12.21 0.71
C MET A 1 14.78 11.69 1.84
N TYR A 2 13.68 11.01 1.55
CA TYR A 2 12.70 10.60 2.56
C TYR A 2 12.41 9.10 2.46
N ALA A 3 12.38 8.44 3.62
CA ALA A 3 12.00 7.03 3.74
C ALA A 3 10.55 6.91 4.22
N LEU A 4 9.65 6.45 3.34
CA LEU A 4 8.28 6.12 3.74
C LEU A 4 8.18 4.64 4.08
N SER A 5 7.58 4.35 5.23
CA SER A 5 7.12 3.02 5.61
C SER A 5 5.61 3.03 5.78
N LEU A 6 4.91 2.24 4.98
CA LEU A 6 3.48 2.01 5.13
C LEU A 6 3.26 0.61 5.69
N LEU A 7 2.48 0.52 6.75
CA LEU A 7 2.05 -0.74 7.34
C LEU A 7 0.56 -0.92 7.00
N VAL A 8 0.28 -1.85 6.09
CA VAL A 8 -1.09 -2.22 5.73
C VAL A 8 -1.50 -3.37 6.63
N ARG A 9 -2.47 -3.15 7.51
CA ARG A 9 -2.97 -4.15 8.46
C ARG A 9 -4.42 -4.49 8.15
N ASN A 10 -4.75 -5.78 8.17
CA ASN A 10 -6.14 -6.21 8.21
C ASN A 10 -6.61 -6.25 9.68
N THR A 11 -7.40 -5.27 10.09
CA THR A 11 -7.99 -5.22 11.44
C THR A 11 -9.26 -6.05 11.57
N GLY A 12 -9.76 -6.62 10.46
CA GLY A 12 -10.91 -7.51 10.45
C GLY A 12 -10.53 -8.95 10.83
N PHE A 13 -11.51 -9.67 11.39
CA PHE A 13 -11.39 -11.11 11.66
C PHE A 13 -11.31 -11.93 10.36
N LEU A 14 -12.02 -11.49 9.33
CA LEU A 14 -12.03 -12.15 8.02
C LEU A 14 -10.78 -11.80 7.20
N PRO A 15 -10.14 -12.78 6.54
CA PRO A 15 -9.03 -12.51 5.64
C PRO A 15 -9.47 -11.66 4.45
N THR A 16 -8.61 -10.76 3.97
CA THR A 16 -8.92 -9.90 2.80
C THR A 16 -9.05 -10.71 1.51
N GLY A 17 -8.57 -11.97 1.53
CA GLY A 17 -8.90 -13.03 0.60
C GLY A 17 -8.74 -14.38 1.28
N THR A 18 -9.73 -15.27 1.14
CA THR A 18 -9.64 -16.66 1.60
C THR A 18 -8.44 -17.35 0.95
N ALA A 19 -7.72 -18.23 1.66
CA ALA A 19 -6.52 -18.92 1.15
C ALA A 19 -6.74 -19.63 -0.20
N PHE A 20 -7.98 -20.08 -0.44
CA PHE A 20 -8.43 -20.70 -1.67
C PHE A 20 -8.54 -19.69 -2.84
N ALA A 21 -9.04 -18.47 -2.57
CA ALA A 21 -9.31 -17.44 -3.56
C ALA A 21 -8.05 -16.72 -4.06
N SER A 22 -7.03 -16.58 -3.21
CA SER A 22 -5.71 -16.09 -3.64
C SER A 22 -4.98 -17.09 -4.55
N LYS A 23 -5.24 -18.40 -4.37
CA LYS A 23 -4.60 -19.48 -5.17
C LYS A 23 -5.26 -19.64 -6.56
N THR A 24 -6.56 -19.36 -6.65
CA THR A 24 -7.36 -19.44 -7.89
C THR A 24 -7.50 -18.12 -8.65
N ARG A 25 -6.87 -17.03 -8.19
CA ARG A 25 -7.03 -15.65 -8.73
C ARG A 25 -8.48 -15.14 -8.75
N LEU A 26 -9.38 -15.76 -7.98
CA LEU A 26 -10.79 -15.40 -7.89
C LEU A 26 -11.04 -14.10 -7.12
N VAL A 27 -10.05 -13.61 -6.36
CA VAL A 27 -10.12 -12.34 -5.62
C VAL A 27 -8.95 -11.46 -6.04
N LYS A 28 -9.24 -10.21 -6.40
CA LYS A 28 -8.19 -9.26 -6.83
C LYS A 28 -7.24 -8.95 -5.66
N PRO A 29 -5.92 -8.89 -5.91
CA PRO A 29 -4.93 -8.58 -4.88
C PRO A 29 -5.14 -7.16 -4.35
N VAL A 30 -4.66 -6.88 -3.13
CA VAL A 30 -4.63 -5.52 -2.60
C VAL A 30 -3.56 -4.73 -3.35
N LEU A 31 -3.98 -3.66 -4.00
CA LEU A 31 -3.12 -2.79 -4.80
C LEU A 31 -2.70 -1.60 -3.96
N VAL A 32 -1.41 -1.46 -3.70
CA VAL A 32 -0.85 -0.29 -3.05
C VAL A 32 -0.14 0.55 -4.09
N LYS A 33 -0.69 1.74 -4.36
CA LYS A 33 -0.15 2.70 -5.33
C LYS A 33 0.37 3.93 -4.60
N ILE A 34 1.52 4.42 -5.02
CA ILE A 34 2.12 5.66 -4.52
C ILE A 34 2.29 6.65 -5.66
N PHE A 35 1.88 7.89 -5.41
CA PHE A 35 1.88 9.00 -6.36
C PHE A 35 2.50 10.23 -5.68
N PRO A 36 3.82 10.40 -5.75
CA PRO A 36 4.46 11.67 -5.37
C PRO A 36 4.09 12.76 -6.37
N GLU A 37 3.69 13.94 -5.91
CA GLU A 37 3.40 15.09 -6.80
C GLU A 37 4.67 15.65 -7.45
N LYS A 38 5.81 15.60 -6.76
CA LYS A 38 7.11 16.06 -7.23
C LYS A 38 8.18 15.07 -6.79
N GLY A 39 9.27 15.03 -7.55
CA GLY A 39 10.40 14.16 -7.27
C GLY A 39 10.24 12.74 -7.82
N GLU A 40 11.20 11.90 -7.47
CA GLU A 40 11.40 10.59 -8.06
C GLU A 40 11.44 9.49 -7.01
N LEU A 41 11.02 8.29 -7.40
CA LEU A 41 11.08 7.10 -6.57
C LEU A 41 12.47 6.47 -6.73
N LEU A 42 13.32 6.59 -5.72
CA LEU A 42 14.65 6.00 -5.72
C LEU A 42 14.62 4.49 -5.43
N SER A 43 13.66 4.03 -4.61
CA SER A 43 13.53 2.62 -4.26
C SER A 43 12.10 2.23 -3.92
N GLY A 44 11.76 0.97 -4.19
CA GLY A 44 10.41 0.43 -4.09
C GLY A 44 9.65 0.49 -5.43
N ARG A 45 8.46 -0.11 -5.46
CA ARG A 45 7.62 -0.14 -6.66
C ARG A 45 6.49 0.89 -6.53
N LYS A 46 6.25 1.68 -7.60
CA LYS A 46 5.10 2.61 -7.67
C LYS A 46 3.77 1.91 -7.42
N ILE A 47 3.67 0.66 -7.89
CA ILE A 47 2.53 -0.22 -7.66
C ILE A 47 3.07 -1.49 -7.01
N THR A 48 2.62 -1.75 -5.78
CA THR A 48 2.92 -2.98 -5.04
C THR A 48 1.66 -3.81 -4.94
N PHE A 49 1.76 -5.07 -5.36
CA PHE A 49 0.68 -6.04 -5.27
C PHE A 49 0.86 -6.85 -4.00
N ILE A 50 -0.16 -6.87 -3.14
CA ILE A 50 -0.22 -7.72 -1.96
C ILE A 50 -1.23 -8.84 -2.28
N PRO A 51 -0.76 -10.04 -2.64
CA PRO A 51 -1.62 -11.11 -3.14
C PRO A 51 -2.58 -11.66 -2.08
N LYS A 52 -2.18 -11.59 -0.81
CA LYS A 52 -3.01 -11.99 0.33
C LYS A 52 -2.60 -11.20 1.56
N LEU A 53 -3.58 -10.72 2.30
CA LEU A 53 -3.46 -10.29 3.69
C LEU A 53 -4.31 -11.26 4.51
N GLU A 54 -3.66 -12.01 5.40
CA GLU A 54 -4.37 -12.99 6.23
C GLU A 54 -5.29 -12.28 7.24
N GLY A 55 -6.26 -13.01 7.78
CA GLY A 55 -7.09 -12.53 8.88
C GLY A 55 -6.27 -12.41 10.18
N SER A 56 -6.91 -11.97 11.26
CA SER A 56 -6.29 -11.93 12.60
C SER A 56 -5.10 -10.98 12.76
N GLY A 57 -5.17 -9.81 12.12
CA GLY A 57 -4.19 -8.74 12.36
C GLY A 57 -2.93 -8.81 11.51
N ALA A 58 -2.89 -9.65 10.47
CA ALA A 58 -1.77 -9.72 9.55
C ALA A 58 -1.45 -8.35 8.96
N ALA A 59 -0.15 -8.04 8.91
CA ALA A 59 0.35 -6.78 8.43
C ALA A 59 1.39 -7.01 7.33
N LYS A 60 1.32 -6.22 6.26
CA LYS A 60 2.38 -6.15 5.26
C LYS A 60 3.01 -4.77 5.29
N LYS A 61 4.33 -4.76 5.43
CA LYS A 61 5.13 -3.53 5.36
C LYS A 61 5.55 -3.29 3.92
N VAL A 62 5.26 -2.10 3.41
CA VAL A 62 5.76 -1.61 2.13
C VAL A 62 6.64 -0.40 2.42
N LYS A 63 7.83 -0.39 1.81
CA LYS A 63 8.83 0.67 2.01
C LYS A 63 9.13 1.33 0.67
N TRP A 64 9.28 2.64 0.71
CA TRP A 64 9.72 3.44 -0.42
C TRP A 64 10.80 4.43 0.00
N LEU A 65 11.73 4.69 -0.91
CA LEU A 65 12.66 5.81 -0.82
C LEU A 65 12.27 6.82 -1.90
N ILE A 66 11.95 8.03 -1.47
CA ILE A 66 11.51 9.11 -2.35
C ILE A 66 12.54 10.25 -2.27
N HIS A 67 12.99 10.70 -3.43
CA HIS A 67 13.76 11.92 -3.57
C HIS A 67 12.85 13.01 -4.12
N ALA A 68 12.38 13.88 -3.23
CA ALA A 68 11.48 14.97 -3.57
C ALA A 68 11.86 16.23 -2.76
N PRO A 69 11.50 17.42 -3.25
CA PRO A 69 11.67 18.65 -2.48
C PRO A 69 10.77 18.66 -1.24
N LYS A 70 11.12 19.50 -0.27
CA LYS A 70 10.32 19.71 0.95
C LYS A 70 8.89 20.09 0.58
N ASN A 71 7.95 19.75 1.44
CA ASN A 71 6.53 20.06 1.28
C ASN A 71 5.87 19.40 0.05
N THR A 72 6.43 18.28 -0.41
CA THR A 72 5.83 17.48 -1.49
C THR A 72 4.68 16.64 -0.93
N ASN A 73 3.52 16.69 -1.58
CA ASN A 73 2.43 15.77 -1.28
C ASN A 73 2.69 14.41 -1.95
N VAL A 74 2.54 13.35 -1.17
CA VAL A 74 2.62 11.97 -1.62
C VAL A 74 1.26 11.33 -1.38
N LYS A 75 0.53 11.06 -2.47
CA LYS A 75 -0.76 10.36 -2.40
C LYS A 75 -0.52 8.86 -2.41
N ILE A 76 -1.10 8.17 -1.44
CA ILE A 76 -1.05 6.71 -1.31
C ILE A 76 -2.48 6.19 -1.46
N LYS A 77 -2.67 5.30 -2.42
CA LYS A 77 -3.97 4.69 -2.71
C LYS A 77 -3.88 3.18 -2.52
N ILE A 78 -4.71 2.65 -1.63
CA ILE A 78 -4.83 1.22 -1.36
C ILE A 78 -6.18 0.79 -1.91
N LEU A 79 -6.20 -0.09 -2.90
CA LEU A 79 -7.43 -0.67 -3.44
C LEU A 79 -7.53 -2.13 -3.01
N SER A 80 -8.67 -2.50 -2.44
CA SER A 80 -9.06 -3.87 -2.13
C SER A 80 -10.44 -4.13 -2.69
N GLU A 81 -10.63 -5.28 -3.33
CA GLU A 81 -11.95 -5.67 -3.84
C GLU A 81 -12.95 -5.99 -2.72
N LYS A 82 -12.46 -6.45 -1.56
CA LYS A 82 -13.29 -6.84 -0.41
C LYS A 82 -13.40 -5.76 0.65
N ALA A 83 -12.33 -5.00 0.90
CA ALA A 83 -12.28 -3.98 1.94
C ALA A 83 -12.53 -2.55 1.40
N GLY A 84 -12.72 -2.39 0.09
CA GLY A 84 -12.91 -1.09 -0.55
C GLY A 84 -11.60 -0.35 -0.84
N THR A 85 -11.70 0.96 -1.04
CA THR A 85 -10.56 1.81 -1.41
C THR A 85 -10.24 2.79 -0.29
N ILE A 86 -8.96 2.89 0.08
CA ILE A 86 -8.45 3.86 1.06
C ILE A 86 -7.46 4.78 0.35
N GLU A 87 -7.65 6.08 0.51
CA GLU A 87 -6.78 7.11 -0.04
C GLU A 87 -6.21 7.95 1.12
N LYS A 88 -4.90 8.13 1.14
CA LYS A 88 -4.22 8.93 2.15
C LYS A 88 -3.14 9.78 1.50
N THR A 89 -3.16 11.07 1.79
CA THR A 89 -2.13 12.02 1.37
C THR A 89 -1.19 12.28 2.52
N VAL A 90 0.12 12.16 2.28
CA VAL A 90 1.17 12.43 3.26
C VAL A 90 2.05 13.56 2.72
N ILE A 91 2.28 14.57 3.55
CA ILE A 91 3.16 15.69 3.21
C ILE A 91 4.57 15.34 3.71
N LEU A 92 5.55 15.40 2.81
CA LEU A 92 6.96 15.27 3.16
C LEU A 92 7.41 16.54 3.88
N LYS A 93 7.34 16.52 5.20
CA LYS A 93 7.92 17.54 6.07
C LYS A 93 9.37 17.15 6.37
N ASP A 94 10.22 18.17 6.40
CA ASP A 94 11.66 18.02 6.63
C ASP A 94 11.99 17.44 8.01
#